data_AF-A0A3D4JXR1-F1
#
_entry.id   AF-A0A3D4JXR1-F1
#
_cell.length_a   1.000
_cell.length_b   1.000
_cell.length_c   1.000
_cell.angle_alpha   90.00
_cell.angle_beta   90.00
_cell.angle_gamma   90.00
#
_symmetry.space_group_name_H-M   'P 1'
#
loop_
_entity.id
_entity.type
_entity.pdbx_description
1 polymer ?
#
loop_
_entity_poly.entity_id
_entity_poly.type
_entity_poly.pdbx_seq_one_letter_code
_entity_poly.pdbx_strand_id
1 'polypeptide(L)'
;TGASNTVLGSIAGSGLTTGSNNLILGASAGTNITTGGTNIAIGNNTQIQSATTSNQMNIGNAIFGTGMTGTLAAPAGNIGIGTSTPARRLEVNAATAPIRISNLQAIATGSPTTTVPLILDTATGDIYQGKASEMLIFNTNVIPNASPVVLNATATASAIGTATQSVYNTTFTLARPAIVSIFSSVSTSFANAAGGVITDGSPRISISWIRISDSTGATIIQDNMGLSSVSHVNSLTGATTNVTGNYQSASNPMLSLPAGTYRLDVFALTGCSSGQSVRATYGTGNDNLYVKADYF
;
A
#
# COMPACT_ATOMS: atom_id res chain seq x y z
N THR A 1 33.09 -8.25 -52.15
CA THR A 1 33.61 -9.41 -51.40
C THR A 1 33.21 -9.26 -49.95
N GLY A 2 32.44 -10.19 -49.41
CA GLY A 2 32.14 -10.27 -47.97
C GLY A 2 33.11 -11.20 -47.25
N ALA A 3 33.46 -10.91 -46.01
CA ALA A 3 34.39 -11.71 -45.20
C ALA A 3 33.81 -12.08 -43.83
N SER A 4 34.39 -13.11 -43.20
CA SER A 4 34.08 -13.51 -41.81
C SER A 4 32.61 -13.85 -41.55
N ASN A 5 31.91 -14.41 -42.54
CA ASN A 5 30.54 -14.89 -42.36
C ASN A 5 30.55 -16.36 -41.95
N THR A 6 29.63 -16.74 -41.06
CA THR A 6 29.34 -18.14 -40.73
C THR A 6 27.97 -18.48 -41.29
N VAL A 7 27.92 -19.40 -42.26
CA VAL A 7 26.69 -19.77 -42.97
C VAL A 7 26.52 -21.28 -42.93
N LEU A 8 25.44 -21.77 -42.33
CA LEU A 8 25.15 -23.19 -42.18
C LEU A 8 23.66 -23.50 -42.41
N GLY A 9 23.37 -24.32 -43.41
CA GLY A 9 22.01 -24.77 -43.76
C GLY A 9 21.78 -24.80 -45.27
N SER A 10 20.81 -25.59 -45.73
CA SER A 10 20.46 -25.63 -47.16
C SER A 10 19.98 -24.27 -47.65
N ILE A 11 20.61 -23.72 -48.70
CA ILE A 11 20.31 -22.41 -49.31
C ILE A 11 20.47 -21.23 -48.32
N ALA A 12 21.08 -21.45 -47.15
CA ALA A 12 21.31 -20.38 -46.18
C ALA A 12 22.20 -19.28 -46.78
N GLY A 13 21.86 -18.02 -46.56
CA GLY A 13 22.67 -16.87 -46.98
C GLY A 13 22.84 -16.71 -48.49
N SER A 14 22.03 -17.38 -49.32
CA SER A 14 22.18 -17.36 -50.79
C SER A 14 22.08 -15.98 -51.43
N GLY A 15 21.46 -15.00 -50.75
CA GLY A 15 21.40 -13.60 -51.20
C GLY A 15 22.64 -12.77 -50.86
N LEU A 16 23.59 -13.29 -50.07
CA LEU A 16 24.71 -12.52 -49.54
C LEU A 16 25.71 -12.15 -50.64
N THR A 17 25.87 -10.85 -50.90
CA THR A 17 26.76 -10.36 -51.97
C THR A 17 28.03 -9.73 -51.41
N THR A 18 27.90 -8.71 -50.55
CA THR A 18 29.05 -7.98 -49.97
C THR A 18 28.99 -7.83 -48.46
N GLY A 19 27.91 -8.27 -47.80
CA GLY A 19 27.81 -8.28 -46.35
C GLY A 19 28.91 -9.11 -45.68
N SER A 20 29.43 -8.62 -44.56
CA SER A 20 30.50 -9.27 -43.78
C SER A 20 30.07 -9.46 -42.32
N ASN A 21 30.73 -10.38 -41.62
CA ASN A 21 30.51 -10.65 -40.19
C ASN A 21 29.08 -11.14 -39.83
N ASN A 22 28.38 -11.78 -40.76
CA ASN A 22 27.04 -12.31 -40.52
C ASN A 22 27.09 -13.74 -39.94
N LEU A 23 26.15 -14.06 -39.05
CA LEU A 23 25.87 -15.42 -38.60
C LEU A 23 24.52 -15.87 -39.16
N ILE A 24 24.52 -16.90 -39.99
CA ILE A 24 23.34 -17.43 -40.67
C ILE A 24 23.25 -18.93 -40.40
N LEU A 25 22.23 -19.37 -39.67
CA LEU A 25 22.07 -20.75 -39.22
C LEU A 25 20.64 -21.25 -39.43
N GLY A 26 20.44 -22.23 -40.32
CA GLY A 26 19.16 -22.86 -40.62
C GLY A 26 18.89 -22.96 -42.12
N ALA A 27 18.06 -23.92 -42.55
CA ALA A 27 17.68 -24.04 -43.95
C ALA A 27 16.87 -22.80 -44.41
N SER A 28 17.28 -22.20 -45.53
CA SER A 28 16.75 -20.95 -46.08
C SER A 28 16.80 -19.75 -45.11
N ALA A 29 17.71 -19.77 -44.12
CA ALA A 29 17.95 -18.63 -43.25
C ALA A 29 18.71 -17.52 -43.98
N GLY A 30 18.40 -16.26 -43.69
CA GLY A 30 19.16 -15.09 -44.16
C GLY A 30 19.28 -14.96 -45.68
N THR A 31 18.35 -15.55 -46.44
CA THR A 31 18.38 -15.49 -47.92
C THR A 31 18.16 -14.08 -48.45
N ASN A 32 17.58 -13.18 -47.65
CA ASN A 32 17.36 -11.79 -48.01
C ASN A 32 18.54 -10.86 -47.69
N ILE A 33 19.58 -11.31 -46.98
CA ILE A 33 20.73 -10.46 -46.65
C ILE A 33 21.56 -10.25 -47.92
N THR A 34 21.79 -9.02 -48.36
CA THR A 34 22.62 -8.71 -49.54
C THR A 34 23.93 -8.04 -49.15
N THR A 35 23.84 -6.78 -48.71
CA THR A 35 25.01 -5.94 -48.37
C THR A 35 25.13 -5.65 -46.88
N GLY A 36 24.09 -5.95 -46.09
CA GLY A 36 24.10 -5.78 -44.64
C GLY A 36 25.15 -6.66 -43.95
N GLY A 37 25.84 -6.11 -42.96
CA GLY A 37 26.85 -6.81 -42.17
C GLY A 37 26.46 -6.99 -40.70
N THR A 38 27.20 -7.82 -39.97
CA THR A 38 27.01 -8.02 -38.53
C THR A 38 25.57 -8.42 -38.15
N ASN A 39 24.88 -9.15 -39.03
CA ASN A 39 23.52 -9.61 -38.79
C ASN A 39 23.52 -11.06 -38.28
N ILE A 40 22.50 -11.40 -37.48
CA ILE A 40 22.30 -12.74 -36.91
C ILE A 40 20.94 -13.27 -37.37
N ALA A 41 20.92 -14.33 -38.17
CA ALA A 41 19.71 -15.01 -38.61
C ALA A 41 19.77 -16.49 -38.19
N ILE A 42 18.92 -16.90 -37.26
CA ILE A 42 18.91 -18.27 -36.72
C ILE A 42 17.50 -18.85 -36.81
N GLY A 43 17.36 -19.98 -37.50
CA GLY A 43 16.09 -20.70 -37.67
C GLY A 43 15.78 -21.01 -39.14
N ASN A 44 14.87 -21.96 -39.37
CA ASN A 44 14.40 -22.27 -40.72
C ASN A 44 13.58 -21.09 -41.28
N ASN A 45 13.80 -20.75 -42.55
CA ASN A 45 13.09 -19.67 -43.25
C ASN A 45 13.08 -18.34 -42.48
N THR A 46 14.15 -18.06 -41.73
CA THR A 46 14.28 -16.85 -40.91
C THR A 46 14.96 -15.74 -41.71
N GLN A 47 14.34 -14.57 -41.82
CA GLN A 47 14.84 -13.42 -42.62
C GLN A 47 15.11 -12.22 -41.72
N ILE A 48 16.12 -11.40 -42.03
CA ILE A 48 16.32 -10.14 -41.29
C ILE A 48 15.36 -9.06 -41.81
N GLN A 49 15.16 -7.98 -41.07
CA GLN A 49 14.19 -6.95 -41.48
C GLN A 49 14.63 -6.16 -42.72
N SER A 50 15.93 -6.00 -42.98
CA SER A 50 16.43 -5.23 -44.14
C SER A 50 17.62 -5.92 -44.76
N ALA A 51 17.61 -6.08 -46.09
CA ALA A 51 18.68 -6.73 -46.83
C ALA A 51 20.04 -6.01 -46.72
N THR A 52 20.01 -4.69 -46.51
CA THR A 52 21.17 -3.80 -46.62
C THR A 52 21.59 -3.19 -45.28
N THR A 53 20.74 -3.28 -44.26
CA THR A 53 21.06 -2.75 -42.92
C THR A 53 21.92 -3.74 -42.15
N SER A 54 22.75 -3.19 -41.26
CA SER A 54 23.65 -3.98 -40.41
C SER A 54 23.16 -4.01 -38.96
N ASN A 55 23.71 -4.93 -38.15
CA ASN A 55 23.44 -5.04 -36.71
C ASN A 55 21.98 -5.38 -36.37
N GLN A 56 21.42 -6.35 -37.10
CA GLN A 56 20.08 -6.89 -36.92
C GLN A 56 20.14 -8.34 -36.43
N MET A 57 19.12 -8.77 -35.70
CA MET A 57 18.95 -10.15 -35.29
C MET A 57 17.53 -10.62 -35.60
N ASN A 58 17.39 -11.86 -36.06
CA ASN A 58 16.14 -12.60 -36.04
C ASN A 58 16.43 -14.05 -35.60
N ILE A 59 15.77 -14.49 -34.53
CA ILE A 59 15.80 -15.87 -34.05
C ILE A 59 14.39 -16.43 -34.16
N GLY A 60 14.22 -17.37 -35.10
CA GLY A 60 13.02 -18.16 -35.28
C GLY A 60 11.76 -17.36 -35.63
N ASN A 61 11.90 -16.14 -36.17
CA ASN A 61 10.80 -15.21 -36.41
C ASN A 61 10.02 -14.82 -35.13
N ALA A 62 10.63 -15.02 -33.96
CA ALA A 62 10.02 -14.74 -32.66
C ALA A 62 10.74 -13.63 -31.91
N ILE A 63 12.08 -13.64 -31.93
CA ILE A 63 12.93 -12.67 -31.25
C ILE A 63 13.69 -11.87 -32.31
N PHE A 64 13.55 -10.55 -32.26
CA PHE A 64 14.20 -9.63 -33.19
C PHE A 64 15.11 -8.68 -32.43
N GLY A 65 16.27 -8.37 -33.01
CA GLY A 65 17.17 -7.34 -32.54
C GLY A 65 17.36 -6.26 -33.60
N THR A 66 17.33 -4.99 -33.19
CA THR A 66 17.59 -3.86 -34.08
C THR A 66 18.64 -2.92 -33.47
N GLY A 67 19.50 -2.36 -34.31
CA GLY A 67 20.52 -1.39 -33.87
C GLY A 67 21.50 -1.96 -32.86
N MET A 68 21.91 -3.23 -32.99
CA MET A 68 22.82 -3.93 -32.07
C MET A 68 24.28 -3.46 -32.21
N THR A 69 24.52 -2.16 -32.09
CA THR A 69 25.83 -1.50 -32.26
C THR A 69 26.63 -1.38 -30.96
N GLY A 70 26.15 -2.03 -29.88
CA GLY A 70 26.71 -1.89 -28.54
C GLY A 70 28.13 -2.42 -28.42
N THR A 71 28.84 -1.88 -27.44
CA THR A 71 30.14 -2.41 -26.98
C THR A 71 30.01 -2.89 -25.54
N LEU A 72 31.05 -3.55 -25.02
CA LEU A 72 31.08 -3.98 -23.61
C LEU A 72 30.86 -2.81 -22.63
N ALA A 73 31.44 -1.64 -22.93
CA ALA A 73 31.33 -0.45 -22.09
C ALA A 73 30.06 0.37 -22.35
N ALA A 74 29.44 0.22 -23.54
CA ALA A 74 28.23 0.95 -23.93
C ALA A 74 27.26 0.03 -24.68
N PRO A 75 26.48 -0.81 -23.97
CA PRO A 75 25.52 -1.71 -24.59
C PRO A 75 24.39 -0.95 -25.28
N ALA A 76 24.09 -1.29 -26.53
CA ALA A 76 23.06 -0.66 -27.36
C ALA A 76 22.23 -1.71 -28.13
N GLY A 77 21.12 -1.26 -28.71
CA GLY A 77 20.17 -2.09 -29.44
C GLY A 77 18.88 -2.37 -28.66
N ASN A 78 17.84 -2.71 -29.43
CA ASN A 78 16.51 -3.05 -28.94
C ASN A 78 16.22 -4.52 -29.24
N ILE A 79 15.57 -5.20 -28.28
CA ILE A 79 15.08 -6.57 -28.42
C ILE A 79 13.56 -6.56 -28.45
N GLY A 80 12.99 -7.11 -29.51
CA GLY A 80 11.56 -7.33 -29.71
C GLY A 80 11.21 -8.82 -29.59
N ILE A 81 10.13 -9.15 -28.87
CA ILE A 81 9.53 -10.48 -28.87
C ILE A 81 8.13 -10.35 -29.48
N GLY A 82 7.86 -11.05 -30.58
CA GLY A 82 6.61 -10.90 -31.33
C GLY A 82 6.49 -9.59 -32.12
N THR A 83 7.56 -8.80 -32.20
CA THR A 83 7.64 -7.56 -33.00
C THR A 83 9.03 -7.46 -33.64
N SER A 84 9.09 -7.17 -34.94
CA SER A 84 10.34 -6.96 -35.66
C SER A 84 10.90 -5.56 -35.52
N THR A 85 10.08 -4.58 -35.13
CA THR A 85 10.43 -3.17 -35.02
C THR A 85 10.26 -2.64 -33.59
N PRO A 86 11.01 -3.15 -32.60
CA PRO A 86 10.89 -2.69 -31.22
C PRO A 86 11.27 -1.22 -31.07
N ALA A 87 10.36 -0.43 -30.48
CA ALA A 87 10.53 1.00 -30.19
C ALA A 87 11.20 1.26 -28.83
N ARG A 88 11.31 0.24 -27.98
CA ARG A 88 11.98 0.28 -26.67
C ARG A 88 13.09 -0.77 -26.59
N ARG A 89 14.00 -0.62 -25.62
CA ARG A 89 15.12 -1.57 -25.42
C ARG A 89 14.67 -3.01 -25.28
N LEU A 90 13.55 -3.24 -24.60
CA LEU A 90 12.83 -4.50 -24.57
C LEU A 90 11.36 -4.20 -24.88
N GLU A 91 10.83 -4.85 -25.92
CA GLU A 91 9.42 -4.76 -26.29
C GLU A 91 8.87 -6.16 -26.51
N VAL A 92 7.74 -6.48 -25.86
CA VAL A 92 7.06 -7.75 -26.05
C VAL A 92 5.66 -7.45 -26.58
N ASN A 93 5.41 -7.76 -27.85
CA ASN A 93 4.11 -7.61 -28.47
C ASN A 93 3.28 -8.87 -28.24
N ALA A 94 2.35 -8.79 -27.29
CA ALA A 94 1.58 -9.92 -26.79
C ALA A 94 0.11 -9.91 -27.28
N ALA A 95 -0.13 -9.40 -28.51
CA ALA A 95 -1.46 -9.01 -29.02
C ALA A 95 -2.60 -10.03 -28.83
N THR A 96 -2.32 -11.33 -28.77
CA THR A 96 -3.35 -12.38 -28.58
C THR A 96 -3.42 -12.93 -27.15
N ALA A 97 -2.33 -12.87 -26.37
CA ALA A 97 -2.28 -13.42 -25.02
C ALA A 97 -1.38 -12.56 -24.13
N PRO A 98 -1.82 -12.18 -22.92
CA PRO A 98 -1.04 -11.32 -22.04
C PRO A 98 0.28 -11.99 -21.60
N ILE A 99 1.27 -11.16 -21.28
CA ILE A 99 2.55 -11.62 -20.72
C ILE A 99 2.30 -12.18 -19.32
N ARG A 100 2.70 -13.43 -19.09
CA ARG A 100 2.65 -14.06 -17.77
C ARG A 100 4.03 -14.03 -17.12
N ILE A 101 4.14 -13.34 -15.99
CA ILE A 101 5.32 -13.38 -15.11
C ILE A 101 4.97 -14.28 -13.91
N SER A 102 5.65 -15.41 -13.76
CA SER A 102 5.40 -16.38 -12.68
C SER A 102 6.47 -16.28 -11.59
N ASN A 103 6.12 -16.64 -10.35
CA ASN A 103 7.04 -16.68 -9.20
C ASN A 103 7.74 -15.34 -8.87
N LEU A 104 7.07 -14.22 -9.14
CA LEU A 104 7.56 -12.91 -8.75
C LEU A 104 7.64 -12.81 -7.21
N GLN A 105 8.76 -12.32 -6.69
CA GLN A 105 8.97 -12.23 -5.24
C GLN A 105 7.98 -11.25 -4.60
N ALA A 106 7.45 -11.62 -3.44
CA ALA A 106 6.71 -10.70 -2.59
C ALA A 106 7.69 -9.83 -1.80
N ILE A 107 7.34 -8.56 -1.59
CA ILE A 107 8.07 -7.72 -0.63
C ILE A 107 7.84 -8.31 0.78
N ALA A 108 8.91 -8.70 1.45
CA ALA A 108 8.84 -9.44 2.72
C ALA A 108 8.40 -8.53 3.89
N THR A 109 7.09 -8.50 4.19
CA THR A 109 6.49 -8.37 5.54
C THR A 109 5.03 -8.89 5.48
N GLY A 110 4.59 -9.67 6.47
CA GLY A 110 3.43 -10.59 6.38
C GLY A 110 2.05 -10.01 5.97
N SER A 111 1.42 -10.68 4.99
CA SER A 111 -0.02 -10.82 4.58
C SER A 111 -0.96 -9.58 4.50
N PRO A 112 -1.96 -9.49 3.56
CA PRO A 112 -2.61 -10.55 2.80
C PRO A 112 -2.57 -10.44 1.27
N THR A 113 -2.83 -11.59 0.64
CA THR A 113 -2.83 -11.86 -0.80
C THR A 113 -4.22 -11.64 -1.42
N THR A 114 -4.54 -10.42 -1.83
CA THR A 114 -5.59 -10.18 -2.84
C THR A 114 -5.18 -8.99 -3.73
N THR A 115 -5.34 -9.18 -5.04
CA THR A 115 -5.00 -8.28 -6.17
C THR A 115 -3.77 -7.40 -5.96
N VAL A 116 -2.60 -8.01 -6.11
CA VAL A 116 -1.31 -7.37 -5.87
C VAL A 116 -0.92 -6.42 -7.02
N PRO A 117 -0.70 -5.11 -6.79
CA PRO A 117 -0.07 -4.25 -7.79
C PRO A 117 1.41 -4.65 -7.98
N LEU A 118 1.95 -4.48 -9.19
CA LEU A 118 3.40 -4.60 -9.42
C LEU A 118 4.09 -3.36 -8.83
N ILE A 119 5.23 -3.57 -8.16
CA ILE A 119 6.06 -2.49 -7.62
C ILE A 119 7.44 -2.58 -8.25
N LEU A 120 7.97 -1.46 -8.74
CA LEU A 120 9.35 -1.34 -9.18
C LEU A 120 10.18 -0.72 -8.05
N ASP A 121 11.21 -1.43 -7.60
CA ASP A 121 12.26 -0.84 -6.79
C ASP A 121 13.15 0.01 -7.72
N THR A 122 13.17 1.33 -7.51
CA THR A 122 13.92 2.25 -8.36
C THR A 122 15.42 2.26 -8.09
N ALA A 123 15.85 1.72 -6.94
CA ALA A 123 17.28 1.60 -6.62
C ALA A 123 17.90 0.38 -7.30
N THR A 124 17.17 -0.75 -7.34
CA THR A 124 17.67 -2.02 -7.92
C THR A 124 17.15 -2.28 -9.33
N GLY A 125 16.01 -1.73 -9.70
CA GLY A 125 15.29 -2.04 -10.94
C GLY A 125 14.42 -3.30 -10.86
N ASP A 126 14.32 -3.93 -9.68
CA ASP A 126 13.57 -5.17 -9.49
C ASP A 126 12.05 -4.93 -9.46
N ILE A 127 11.30 -5.88 -10.03
CA ILE A 127 9.84 -5.89 -9.99
C ILE A 127 9.39 -6.87 -8.89
N TYR A 128 8.51 -6.43 -8.00
CA TYR A 128 7.95 -7.23 -6.91
C TYR A 128 6.43 -7.30 -6.97
N GLN A 129 5.89 -8.32 -6.31
CA GLN A 129 4.50 -8.36 -5.88
C GLN A 129 4.29 -7.37 -4.73
N GLY A 130 3.49 -6.32 -4.95
CA GLY A 130 3.03 -5.37 -3.94
C GLY A 130 1.87 -5.82 -3.06
N LYS A 131 1.32 -4.91 -2.26
CA LYS A 131 0.13 -5.14 -1.41
C LYS A 131 -0.99 -4.22 -1.84
N ALA A 132 -2.21 -4.73 -2.01
CA ALA A 132 -3.40 -3.88 -2.18
C ALA A 132 -3.85 -3.26 -0.87
N SER A 133 -3.60 -3.95 0.25
CA SER A 133 -3.96 -3.47 1.57
C SER A 133 -3.04 -4.03 2.65
N GLU A 134 -2.98 -3.36 3.79
CA GLU A 134 -2.15 -3.73 4.93
C GLU A 134 -2.82 -3.36 6.25
N MET A 135 -2.73 -4.24 7.23
CA MET A 135 -3.13 -3.94 8.62
C MET A 135 -1.93 -3.30 9.32
N LEU A 136 -1.96 -1.98 9.51
CA LEU A 136 -0.87 -1.21 10.10
C LEU A 136 -0.84 -1.31 11.62
N ILE A 137 -2.01 -1.36 12.25
CA ILE A 137 -2.15 -1.51 13.70
C ILE A 137 -3.20 -2.58 13.97
N PHE A 138 -2.85 -3.53 14.85
CA PHE A 138 -3.77 -4.52 15.40
C PHE A 138 -3.55 -4.66 16.90
N ASN A 139 -4.37 -3.99 17.71
CA ASN A 139 -4.28 -4.05 19.17
C ASN A 139 -5.68 -4.22 19.79
N THR A 140 -5.83 -5.20 20.66
CA THR A 140 -7.11 -5.53 21.32
C THR A 140 -7.24 -4.93 22.72
N ASN A 141 -6.22 -4.18 23.18
CA ASN A 141 -6.24 -3.46 24.45
C ASN A 141 -5.30 -2.24 24.45
N VAL A 142 -5.62 -1.20 23.66
CA VAL A 142 -4.78 0.01 23.53
C VAL A 142 -4.67 0.83 24.81
N ILE A 143 -5.68 0.82 25.68
CA ILE A 143 -5.62 1.42 27.02
C ILE A 143 -5.65 0.27 28.02
N PRO A 144 -4.48 -0.17 28.53
CA PRO A 144 -4.44 -1.34 29.39
C PRO A 144 -5.20 -1.12 30.69
N ASN A 145 -5.95 -2.13 31.14
CA ASN A 145 -6.72 -2.07 32.40
C ASN A 145 -5.84 -1.89 33.63
N ALA A 146 -4.55 -2.25 33.54
CA ALA A 146 -3.56 -2.00 34.58
C ALA A 146 -3.12 -0.52 34.66
N SER A 147 -3.45 0.29 33.65
CA SER A 147 -3.08 1.71 33.57
C SER A 147 -4.18 2.52 32.87
N PRO A 148 -5.39 2.58 33.47
CA PRO A 148 -6.51 3.31 32.89
C PRO A 148 -6.29 4.83 32.97
N VAL A 149 -6.95 5.57 32.10
CA VAL A 149 -6.88 7.04 32.06
C VAL A 149 -8.12 7.63 32.73
N VAL A 150 -7.91 8.52 33.71
CA VAL A 150 -9.00 9.13 34.49
C VAL A 150 -9.21 10.58 34.07
N LEU A 151 -10.44 10.92 33.67
CA LEU A 151 -10.87 12.29 33.39
C LEU A 151 -11.88 12.74 34.45
N ASN A 152 -11.62 13.88 35.08
CA ASN A 152 -12.52 14.49 36.06
C ASN A 152 -13.19 15.70 35.44
N ALA A 153 -14.52 15.67 35.30
CA ALA A 153 -15.32 16.81 34.89
C ALA A 153 -15.99 17.43 36.12
N THR A 154 -15.77 18.73 36.32
CA THR A 154 -16.29 19.48 37.46
C THR A 154 -17.26 20.54 36.95
N ALA A 155 -18.53 20.43 37.32
CA ALA A 155 -19.54 21.43 37.00
C ALA A 155 -19.72 22.42 38.17
N THR A 156 -20.16 23.64 37.85
CA THR A 156 -20.60 24.61 38.86
C THR A 156 -22.12 24.58 38.96
N ALA A 157 -22.71 25.23 39.97
CA ALA A 157 -24.17 25.28 40.14
C ALA A 157 -24.94 25.75 38.88
N SER A 158 -24.30 26.55 38.01
CA SER A 158 -24.93 27.14 36.82
C SER A 158 -24.26 26.78 35.49
N ALA A 159 -23.23 25.93 35.47
CA ALA A 159 -22.54 25.53 34.25
C ALA A 159 -22.24 24.04 34.24
N ILE A 160 -22.36 23.40 33.08
CA ILE A 160 -21.97 22.00 32.86
C ILE A 160 -20.47 21.80 33.06
N GLY A 161 -20.07 20.60 33.48
CA GLY A 161 -18.67 20.23 33.62
C GLY A 161 -18.22 19.41 32.41
N THR A 162 -17.06 19.72 31.85
CA THR A 162 -16.43 18.92 30.79
C THR A 162 -14.93 18.75 31.04
N ALA A 163 -14.38 17.62 30.59
CA ALA A 163 -12.94 17.37 30.57
C ALA A 163 -12.59 16.58 29.31
N THR A 164 -11.49 16.95 28.65
CA THR A 164 -11.07 16.37 27.36
C THR A 164 -9.58 16.08 27.37
N GLN A 165 -9.18 14.88 26.92
CA GLN A 165 -7.77 14.49 26.80
C GLN A 165 -7.57 13.41 25.72
N SER A 166 -6.36 13.31 25.16
CA SER A 166 -5.91 12.12 24.41
C SER A 166 -5.67 10.98 25.40
N VAL A 167 -6.46 9.91 25.31
CA VAL A 167 -6.37 8.75 26.21
C VAL A 167 -5.46 7.65 25.66
N TYR A 168 -5.13 7.71 24.37
CA TYR A 168 -4.13 6.86 23.75
C TYR A 168 -3.57 7.55 22.51
N ASN A 169 -2.30 7.29 22.19
CA ASN A 169 -1.72 7.72 20.93
C ASN A 169 -0.67 6.77 20.41
N THR A 170 -0.49 6.79 19.09
CA THR A 170 0.52 6.01 18.38
C THR A 170 0.83 6.66 17.03
N THR A 171 1.73 6.05 16.26
CA THR A 171 2.06 6.47 14.90
C THR A 171 1.92 5.31 13.92
N PHE A 172 1.52 5.60 12.69
CA PHE A 172 1.58 4.65 11.57
C PHE A 172 2.21 5.33 10.35
N THR A 173 2.76 4.53 9.44
CA THR A 173 3.42 5.02 8.21
C THR A 173 2.76 4.41 6.98
N LEU A 174 2.53 5.24 5.97
CA LEU A 174 2.06 4.87 4.65
C LEU A 174 3.20 5.02 3.64
N ALA A 175 3.58 3.93 2.98
CA ALA A 175 4.61 3.95 1.94
C ALA A 175 4.15 4.62 0.64
N ARG A 176 2.83 4.74 0.45
CA ARG A 176 2.17 5.34 -0.71
C ARG A 176 0.79 5.86 -0.29
N PRO A 177 0.15 6.75 -1.07
CA PRO A 177 -1.22 7.19 -0.78
C PRO A 177 -2.19 6.01 -0.61
N ALA A 178 -3.09 6.11 0.36
CA ALA A 178 -4.04 5.05 0.71
C ALA A 178 -5.35 5.60 1.25
N ILE A 179 -6.42 4.81 1.15
CA ILE A 179 -7.59 4.95 2.02
C ILE A 179 -7.27 4.25 3.34
N VAL A 180 -7.31 4.99 4.43
CA VAL A 180 -7.10 4.44 5.77
C VAL A 180 -8.45 4.28 6.46
N SER A 181 -8.77 3.04 6.83
CA SER A 181 -9.91 2.69 7.67
C SER A 181 -9.43 2.48 9.10
N ILE A 182 -10.04 3.18 10.06
CA ILE A 182 -9.67 3.11 11.46
C ILE A 182 -10.86 2.60 12.24
N PHE A 183 -10.71 1.50 12.97
CA PHE A 183 -11.66 1.06 13.98
C PHE A 183 -11.10 1.39 15.35
N SER A 184 -11.87 2.05 16.21
CA SER A 184 -11.53 2.20 17.63
C SER A 184 -12.70 1.81 18.51
N SER A 185 -12.45 1.12 19.63
CA SER A 185 -13.42 0.95 20.71
C SER A 185 -12.78 1.32 22.03
N VAL A 186 -13.43 2.20 22.78
CA VAL A 186 -12.94 2.68 24.07
C VAL A 186 -13.98 2.44 25.14
N SER A 187 -13.58 1.69 26.17
CA SER A 187 -14.36 1.38 27.34
C SER A 187 -14.29 2.51 28.37
N THR A 188 -15.41 2.75 29.04
CA THR A 188 -15.54 3.75 30.09
C THR A 188 -16.39 3.29 31.26
N SER A 189 -16.03 3.71 32.46
CA SER A 189 -16.88 3.65 33.64
C SER A 189 -17.01 5.02 34.29
N PHE A 190 -18.10 5.26 35.01
CA PHE A 190 -18.35 6.51 35.73
C PHE A 190 -18.43 6.28 37.23
N ALA A 191 -17.86 7.20 37.99
CA ALA A 191 -17.96 7.30 39.43
C ALA A 191 -18.19 8.76 39.85
N ASN A 192 -18.65 8.98 41.08
CA ASN A 192 -18.71 10.32 41.64
C ASN A 192 -17.29 10.91 41.79
N ALA A 193 -17.17 12.19 42.10
CA ALA A 193 -15.86 12.85 42.22
C ALA A 193 -14.90 12.18 43.23
N ALA A 194 -15.44 11.55 44.28
CA ALA A 194 -14.70 10.81 45.29
C ALA A 194 -14.39 9.35 44.88
N GLY A 195 -14.77 8.92 43.67
CA GLY A 195 -14.59 7.54 43.18
C GLY A 195 -15.64 6.54 43.65
N GLY A 196 -16.70 7.00 44.32
CA GLY A 196 -17.82 6.20 44.77
C GLY A 196 -18.97 6.12 43.76
N VAL A 197 -20.06 5.48 44.18
CA VAL A 197 -21.28 5.30 43.38
C VAL A 197 -21.98 6.64 43.12
N ILE A 198 -22.57 6.78 41.93
CA ILE A 198 -23.42 7.91 41.54
C ILE A 198 -24.89 7.58 41.82
N THR A 199 -25.60 8.44 42.57
CA THR A 199 -27.00 8.23 42.99
C THR A 199 -27.93 9.41 42.67
N ASP A 200 -27.44 10.42 41.95
CA ASP A 200 -28.11 11.72 41.78
C ASP A 200 -29.03 11.84 40.55
N GLY A 201 -29.25 10.72 39.81
CA GLY A 201 -30.13 10.66 38.65
C GLY A 201 -29.71 11.53 37.45
N SER A 202 -28.61 12.28 37.55
CA SER A 202 -28.27 13.32 36.59
C SER A 202 -27.49 12.76 35.39
N PRO A 203 -27.63 13.35 34.18
CA PRO A 203 -27.00 12.82 32.97
C PRO A 203 -25.48 12.89 33.03
N ARG A 204 -24.82 11.86 32.51
CA ARG A 204 -23.36 11.80 32.26
C ARG A 204 -23.11 11.31 30.84
N ILE A 205 -22.07 11.84 30.21
CA ILE A 205 -21.70 11.46 28.85
C ILE A 205 -20.20 11.15 28.77
N SER A 206 -19.88 10.11 28.02
CA SER A 206 -18.53 9.84 27.52
C SER A 206 -18.58 9.88 26.00
N ILE A 207 -17.65 10.60 25.40
CA ILE A 207 -17.48 10.67 23.95
C ILE A 207 -16.05 10.23 23.66
N SER A 208 -15.85 9.45 22.61
CA SER A 208 -14.54 9.21 22.03
C SER A 208 -14.52 9.54 20.54
N TRP A 209 -13.35 9.95 20.04
CA TRP A 209 -13.11 10.22 18.63
C TRP A 209 -11.64 10.06 18.30
N ILE A 210 -11.33 10.06 17.01
CA ILE A 210 -9.97 9.99 16.48
C ILE A 210 -9.54 11.35 15.97
N ARG A 211 -8.30 11.70 16.28
CA ARG A 211 -7.56 12.81 15.66
C ARG A 211 -6.34 12.26 14.94
N ILE A 212 -6.11 12.74 13.72
CA ILE A 212 -4.90 12.48 12.96
C ILE A 212 -4.11 13.78 12.83
N SER A 213 -2.83 13.70 13.13
CA SER A 213 -1.88 14.80 12.99
C SER A 213 -0.59 14.33 12.30
N ASP A 214 0.29 15.26 11.97
CA ASP A 214 1.64 14.90 11.56
C ASP A 214 2.35 14.06 12.65
N SER A 215 3.44 13.38 12.29
CA SER A 215 4.18 12.51 13.23
C SER A 215 4.59 13.17 14.55
N THR A 216 4.66 14.51 14.59
CA THR A 216 5.04 15.29 15.79
C THR A 216 3.85 15.80 16.59
N GLY A 217 2.63 15.70 16.05
CA GLY A 217 1.40 16.24 16.64
C GLY A 217 1.19 17.75 16.42
N ALA A 218 2.06 18.42 15.65
CA ALA A 218 2.03 19.88 15.49
C ALA A 218 0.93 20.34 14.52
N THR A 219 0.79 19.64 13.39
CA THR A 219 -0.22 19.93 12.37
C THR A 219 -1.37 18.95 12.49
N ILE A 220 -2.57 19.45 12.79
CA ILE A 220 -3.79 18.63 12.76
C ILE A 220 -4.22 18.46 11.31
N ILE A 221 -4.28 17.21 10.85
CA ILE A 221 -4.72 16.86 9.50
C ILE A 221 -6.22 16.65 9.48
N GLN A 222 -6.73 15.94 10.49
CA GLN A 222 -8.15 15.73 10.66
C GLN A 222 -8.47 15.54 12.14
N ASP A 223 -9.56 16.16 12.59
CA ASP A 223 -10.04 16.06 13.97
C ASP A 223 -11.49 15.56 14.01
N ASN A 224 -11.95 15.16 15.20
CA ASN A 224 -13.32 14.75 15.47
C ASN A 224 -13.83 13.65 14.53
N MET A 225 -12.96 12.75 14.07
CA MET A 225 -13.36 11.63 13.24
C MET A 225 -13.98 10.53 14.07
N GLY A 226 -15.03 9.89 13.55
CA GLY A 226 -15.61 8.74 14.21
C GLY A 226 -16.17 9.07 15.60
N LEU A 227 -16.78 10.25 15.75
CA LEU A 227 -17.43 10.63 16.99
C LEU A 227 -18.43 9.55 17.41
N SER A 228 -18.21 9.01 18.61
CA SER A 228 -19.05 8.00 19.20
C SER A 228 -19.26 8.36 20.66
N SER A 229 -20.48 8.20 21.15
CA SER A 229 -20.85 8.65 22.49
C SER A 229 -21.71 7.63 23.20
N VAL A 230 -21.53 7.55 24.51
CA VAL A 230 -22.39 6.82 25.42
C VAL A 230 -22.93 7.80 26.46
N SER A 231 -24.24 7.83 26.64
CA SER A 231 -24.92 8.65 27.64
C SER A 231 -25.63 7.77 28.65
N HIS A 232 -25.55 8.13 29.92
CA HIS A 232 -26.30 7.50 31.00
C HIS A 232 -27.11 8.50 31.81
N VAL A 233 -28.34 8.11 32.09
CA VAL A 233 -29.25 8.77 33.02
C VAL A 233 -29.81 7.68 33.91
N ASN A 234 -29.75 7.87 35.22
CA ASN A 234 -30.27 6.89 36.15
C ASN A 234 -31.71 7.26 36.54
N SER A 235 -32.68 6.36 36.35
CA SER A 235 -34.08 6.58 36.74
C SER A 235 -34.28 6.22 38.21
N LEU A 236 -34.78 7.16 39.01
CA LEU A 236 -35.09 6.99 40.43
C LEU A 236 -36.49 6.41 40.61
N THR A 237 -36.59 5.11 40.94
CA THR A 237 -37.74 4.59 41.71
C THR A 237 -37.26 3.51 42.67
N GLY A 238 -37.03 3.91 43.94
CA GLY A 238 -36.73 2.99 45.05
C GLY A 238 -35.26 2.59 45.15
N ALA A 239 -34.63 2.96 46.26
CA ALA A 239 -33.23 2.72 46.66
C ALA A 239 -32.55 1.46 46.08
N THR A 240 -31.90 1.60 44.93
CA THR A 240 -30.49 1.26 44.58
C THR A 240 -30.40 1.12 43.07
N THR A 241 -29.96 2.18 42.40
CA THR A 241 -29.48 2.08 41.02
C THR A 241 -28.08 2.70 41.02
N ASN A 242 -27.07 1.85 40.87
CA ASN A 242 -25.68 2.24 40.86
C ASN A 242 -25.22 2.27 39.40
N VAL A 243 -24.55 3.35 38.96
CA VAL A 243 -23.83 3.30 37.68
C VAL A 243 -22.69 2.30 37.84
N THR A 244 -22.89 1.08 37.34
CA THR A 244 -21.93 -0.03 37.47
C THR A 244 -21.85 -0.73 36.13
N GLY A 245 -20.66 -0.76 35.53
CA GLY A 245 -20.44 -1.40 34.25
C GLY A 245 -19.45 -0.63 33.37
N ASN A 246 -19.01 -1.32 32.32
CA ASN A 246 -18.16 -0.76 31.28
C ASN A 246 -19.02 -0.44 30.06
N TYR A 247 -18.87 0.77 29.53
CA TYR A 247 -19.56 1.22 28.33
C TYR A 247 -18.58 1.43 27.20
N GLN A 248 -18.90 0.95 26.01
CA GLN A 248 -18.00 1.05 24.85
C GLN A 248 -18.49 2.10 23.85
N SER A 249 -17.59 2.99 23.47
CA SER A 249 -17.75 3.90 22.34
C SER A 249 -16.92 3.38 21.18
N ALA A 250 -17.59 3.02 20.08
CA ALA A 250 -16.94 2.46 18.88
C ALA A 250 -17.03 3.41 17.68
N SER A 251 -15.94 3.53 16.92
CA SER A 251 -15.83 4.38 15.74
C SER A 251 -15.22 3.67 14.54
N ASN A 252 -15.61 4.07 13.32
CA ASN A 252 -15.12 3.52 12.04
C ASN A 252 -14.88 4.58 10.96
N PRO A 253 -14.06 5.63 11.17
CA PRO A 253 -13.80 6.60 10.13
C PRO A 253 -12.91 6.04 9.00
N MET A 254 -13.11 6.59 7.81
CA MET A 254 -12.27 6.35 6.63
C MET A 254 -11.71 7.69 6.14
N LEU A 255 -10.42 7.74 5.81
CA LEU A 255 -9.75 8.96 5.33
C LEU A 255 -8.76 8.64 4.22
N SER A 256 -8.70 9.47 3.19
CA SER A 256 -7.65 9.40 2.18
C SER A 256 -6.41 10.14 2.68
N LEU A 257 -5.27 9.47 2.73
CA LEU A 257 -4.01 10.03 3.21
C LEU A 257 -2.91 9.81 2.16
N PRO A 258 -2.07 10.84 1.88
CA PRO A 258 -0.84 10.67 1.11
C PRO A 258 0.16 9.71 1.77
N ALA A 259 1.27 9.44 1.09
CA ALA A 259 2.41 8.77 1.72
C ALA A 259 2.98 9.64 2.85
N GLY A 260 3.37 9.03 3.97
CA GLY A 260 3.92 9.74 5.11
C GLY A 260 3.71 9.02 6.45
N THR A 261 4.25 9.62 7.51
CA THR A 261 4.06 9.15 8.89
C THR A 261 3.08 10.05 9.62
N TYR A 262 2.08 9.42 10.22
CA TYR A 262 0.96 10.09 10.88
C TYR A 262 0.90 9.70 12.34
N ARG A 263 0.54 10.66 13.19
CA ARG A 263 0.18 10.41 14.58
C ARG A 263 -1.33 10.25 14.67
N LEU A 264 -1.75 9.18 15.33
CA LEU A 264 -3.13 8.89 15.68
C LEU A 264 -3.30 9.08 17.18
N ASP A 265 -4.25 9.92 17.55
CA ASP A 265 -4.71 10.10 18.91
C ASP A 265 -6.15 9.61 19.04
N VAL A 266 -6.42 8.80 20.07
CA VAL A 266 -7.76 8.50 20.54
C VAL A 266 -8.08 9.52 21.62
N PHE A 267 -8.96 10.46 21.30
CA PHE A 267 -9.43 11.47 22.24
C PHE A 267 -10.68 11.01 22.95
N ALA A 268 -10.85 11.51 24.16
CA ALA A 268 -12.02 11.29 24.96
C ALA A 268 -12.47 12.57 25.66
N LEU A 269 -13.79 12.72 25.79
CA LEU A 269 -14.45 13.76 26.55
C LEU A 269 -15.42 13.13 27.53
N THR A 270 -15.37 13.61 28.77
CA THR A 270 -16.37 13.32 29.80
C THR A 270 -17.15 14.58 30.11
N GLY A 271 -18.47 14.47 30.24
CA GLY A 271 -19.36 15.57 30.59
C GLY A 271 -20.39 15.22 31.67
N CYS A 272 -20.77 16.21 32.46
CA CYS A 272 -21.82 16.12 33.48
C CYS A 272 -22.70 17.39 33.55
N SER A 273 -23.91 17.23 34.07
CA SER A 273 -24.86 18.34 34.29
C SER A 273 -24.33 19.38 35.27
N SER A 274 -24.91 20.58 35.26
CA SER A 274 -24.61 21.63 36.25
C SER A 274 -24.84 21.14 37.68
N GLY A 275 -24.00 21.62 38.59
CA GLY A 275 -24.01 21.27 40.01
C GLY A 275 -23.46 19.89 40.34
N GLN A 276 -23.00 19.12 39.35
CA GLN A 276 -22.49 17.76 39.53
C GLN A 276 -21.02 17.64 39.13
N SER A 277 -20.29 16.72 39.76
CA SER A 277 -18.92 16.38 39.36
C SER A 277 -18.79 14.88 39.15
N VAL A 278 -18.09 14.48 38.09
CA VAL A 278 -17.95 13.07 37.71
C VAL A 278 -16.49 12.73 37.44
N ARG A 279 -16.12 11.51 37.84
CA ARG A 279 -14.89 10.85 37.47
C ARG A 279 -15.23 9.79 36.42
N ALA A 280 -14.66 9.91 35.22
CA ALA A 280 -14.72 8.84 34.22
C ALA A 280 -13.36 8.14 34.13
N THR A 281 -13.39 6.82 34.02
CA THR A 281 -12.20 5.98 33.86
C THR A 281 -12.27 5.29 32.50
N TYR A 282 -11.30 5.58 31.63
CA TYR A 282 -11.14 4.97 30.30
C TYR A 282 -10.14 3.81 30.38
N GLY A 283 -10.36 2.72 29.65
CA GLY A 283 -9.52 1.51 29.78
C GLY A 283 -9.99 0.53 30.85
N THR A 284 -11.28 0.51 31.18
CA THR A 284 -11.83 -0.39 32.20
C THR A 284 -12.22 -1.76 31.67
N GLY A 285 -12.31 -1.92 30.34
CA GLY A 285 -12.55 -3.17 29.60
C GLY A 285 -11.53 -3.35 28.47
N ASN A 286 -11.87 -4.16 27.45
CA ASN A 286 -11.02 -4.32 26.27
C ASN A 286 -11.21 -3.16 25.30
N ASP A 287 -10.11 -2.45 25.01
CA ASP A 287 -10.10 -1.31 24.11
C ASP A 287 -9.37 -1.64 22.81
N ASN A 288 -10.11 -1.68 21.71
CA ASN A 288 -9.57 -2.17 20.44
C ASN A 288 -9.17 -0.99 19.55
N LEU A 289 -8.06 -1.13 18.81
CA LEU A 289 -7.68 -0.22 17.72
C LEU A 289 -7.16 -1.03 16.53
N TYR A 290 -7.81 -0.86 15.39
CA TYR A 290 -7.37 -1.41 14.12
C TYR A 290 -7.17 -0.28 13.12
N VAL A 291 -6.04 -0.29 12.42
CA VAL A 291 -5.77 0.65 11.33
C VAL A 291 -5.40 -0.15 10.11
N LYS A 292 -6.23 -0.05 9.08
CA LYS A 292 -6.03 -0.72 7.79
C LYS A 292 -5.82 0.33 6.71
N ALA A 293 -4.79 0.15 5.89
CA ALA A 293 -4.57 0.94 4.69
C ALA A 293 -4.95 0.12 3.46
N ASP A 294 -5.73 0.71 2.57
CA ASP A 294 -6.06 0.21 1.25
C ASP A 294 -5.36 1.13 0.23
N TYR A 295 -4.31 0.62 -0.40
CA TYR A 295 -3.43 1.38 -1.28
C TYR A 295 -4.03 1.58 -2.67
N PHE A 296 -3.85 2.77 -3.23
CA PHE A 296 -4.18 3.09 -4.61
C PHE A 296 -3.05 2.73 -5.58
#